data_AF-A0A7C6Y8G0-F1
#
_entry.id   AF-A0A7C6Y8G0-F1
#
_cell.length_a   1.000
_cell.length_b   1.000
_cell.length_c   1.000
_cell.angle_alpha   90.00
_cell.angle_beta   90.00
_cell.angle_gamma   90.00
#
_symmetry.space_group_name_H-M   'P 1'
#
loop_
_entity.id
_entity.type
_entity.pdbx_description
1 polymer ?
#
loop_
_entity_poly.entity_id
_entity_poly.type
_entity_poly.pdbx_seq_one_letter_code
_entity_poly.pdbx_strand_id
1 'polypeptide(L)'
;MNKAQQQENENNKNKEKAKDNSKIKIVNISAGIVSGYVGEYLENVFTNILNRETNVLKDNNEFEDYLVTIFQGGVEGLFEGRLSIFNAVVLATGLQYVLYWAFQEIAGKTVDNNFVPNFILDIFFIYLIILIYNYFQKNNEEEGFLPTLSENLETEILISLYYAVKTHILNKKSGNNSERVVENEK
;
A
#
# COMPACT_ATOMS: atom_id res chain seq x y z
N MET A 1 -44.98 26.37 12.25
CA MET A 1 -43.62 25.81 12.42
C MET A 1 -42.64 26.94 12.21
N ASN A 2 -41.88 27.34 13.24
CA ASN A 2 -41.05 28.56 13.20
C ASN A 2 -39.79 28.32 12.37
N LYS A 3 -39.40 29.29 11.52
CA LYS A 3 -38.17 29.23 10.70
C LYS A 3 -36.92 28.90 11.51
N ALA A 4 -36.87 29.35 12.77
CA ALA A 4 -35.79 29.03 13.71
C ALA A 4 -35.68 27.52 14.04
N GLN A 5 -36.81 26.81 14.18
CA GLN A 5 -36.81 25.36 14.46
C GLN A 5 -36.44 24.52 13.23
N GLN A 6 -36.67 25.02 12.01
CA GLN A 6 -36.19 24.38 10.78
C GLN A 6 -34.68 24.55 10.62
N GLN A 7 -34.14 25.74 10.89
CA GLN A 7 -32.70 26.01 10.86
C GLN A 7 -31.92 25.22 11.92
N GLU A 8 -32.48 25.06 13.12
CA GLU A 8 -31.86 24.28 14.20
C GLU A 8 -31.84 22.78 13.88
N ASN A 9 -32.91 22.25 13.27
CA ASN A 9 -32.96 20.87 12.79
C ASN A 9 -32.03 20.59 11.60
N GLU A 10 -31.88 21.54 10.67
CA GLU A 10 -30.90 21.43 9.57
C GLU A 10 -29.46 21.49 10.07
N ASN A 11 -29.16 22.37 11.04
CA ASN A 11 -27.84 22.44 11.65
C ASN A 11 -27.51 21.18 12.45
N ASN A 12 -28.47 20.58 13.16
CA ASN A 12 -28.26 19.33 13.89
C ASN A 12 -28.06 18.15 12.93
N LYS A 13 -28.85 18.03 11.85
CA LYS A 13 -28.65 17.01 10.80
C LYS A 13 -27.29 17.14 10.11
N ASN A 14 -26.85 18.37 9.81
CA ASN A 14 -25.55 18.61 9.19
C ASN A 14 -24.39 18.28 10.16
N LYS A 15 -24.54 18.57 11.45
CA LYS A 15 -23.56 18.16 12.48
C LYS A 15 -23.49 16.65 12.65
N GLU A 16 -24.62 15.95 12.62
CA GLU A 16 -24.65 14.48 12.70
C GLU A 16 -24.01 13.83 11.48
N LYS A 17 -24.34 14.28 10.26
CA LYS A 17 -23.68 13.82 9.02
C LYS A 17 -22.18 14.10 9.01
N ALA A 18 -21.75 15.26 9.49
CA ALA A 18 -20.34 15.59 9.59
C ALA A 18 -19.61 14.70 10.61
N LYS A 19 -20.27 14.36 11.73
CA LYS A 19 -19.73 13.47 12.75
C LYS A 19 -19.64 12.02 12.24
N ASP A 20 -20.63 11.56 11.48
CA ASP A 20 -20.60 10.22 10.86
C ASP A 20 -19.50 10.11 9.80
N ASN A 21 -19.42 11.10 8.91
CA ASN A 21 -18.33 11.16 7.92
C ASN A 21 -16.95 11.21 8.58
N SER A 22 -16.81 11.87 9.74
CA SER A 22 -15.55 11.89 10.48
C SER A 22 -15.19 10.52 11.08
N LYS A 23 -16.18 9.76 11.55
CA LYS A 23 -15.97 8.40 12.09
C LYS A 23 -15.59 7.42 11.00
N ILE A 24 -16.32 7.42 9.88
CA ILE A 24 -16.02 6.57 8.71
C ILE A 24 -14.59 6.85 8.23
N LYS A 25 -14.22 8.13 8.13
CA LYS A 25 -12.86 8.52 7.73
C LYS A 25 -11.78 7.99 8.69
N ILE A 26 -12.00 8.04 10.00
CA ILE A 26 -11.04 7.50 10.99
C ILE A 26 -10.94 5.97 10.87
N VAL A 27 -12.08 5.29 10.68
CA VAL A 27 -12.12 3.83 10.50
C VAL A 27 -11.29 3.43 9.28
N ASN A 28 -11.51 4.09 8.14
CA ASN A 28 -10.83 3.80 6.89
C ASN A 28 -9.31 4.05 6.98
N ILE A 29 -8.90 5.19 7.55
CA ILE A 29 -7.47 5.48 7.79
C ILE A 29 -6.84 4.44 8.72
N SER A 30 -7.54 4.05 9.80
CA SER A 30 -7.02 3.07 10.76
C SER A 30 -6.90 1.68 10.13
N ALA A 31 -7.90 1.27 9.35
CA ALA A 31 -7.88 0.01 8.60
C ALA A 31 -6.72 0.02 7.59
N GLY A 32 -6.54 1.11 6.85
CA GLY A 32 -5.44 1.28 5.91
C GLY A 32 -4.06 1.21 6.59
N ILE A 33 -3.86 1.90 7.73
CA ILE A 33 -2.61 1.83 8.51
C ILE A 33 -2.28 0.39 8.92
N VAL A 34 -3.27 -0.33 9.47
CA VAL A 34 -3.08 -1.72 9.90
C VAL A 34 -2.80 -2.62 8.70
N SER A 35 -3.54 -2.42 7.61
CA SER A 35 -3.37 -3.18 6.38
C SER A 35 -1.97 -3.00 5.79
N GLY A 36 -1.45 -1.77 5.74
CA GLY A 36 -0.10 -1.49 5.27
C GLY A 36 0.97 -2.19 6.12
N TYR A 37 0.87 -2.11 7.45
CA TYR A 37 1.80 -2.84 8.35
C TYR A 37 1.77 -4.35 8.12
N VAL A 38 0.57 -4.93 7.99
CA VAL A 38 0.40 -6.37 7.76
C VAL A 38 0.89 -6.76 6.36
N GLY A 39 0.63 -5.93 5.34
CA GLY A 39 1.09 -6.11 3.98
C GLY A 39 2.61 -6.22 3.92
N GLU A 40 3.33 -5.28 4.52
CA GLU A 40 4.81 -5.32 4.58
C GLU A 40 5.34 -6.59 5.25
N TYR A 41 4.72 -6.99 6.37
CA TYR A 41 5.09 -8.25 7.03
C TYR A 41 4.84 -9.47 6.13
N LEU A 42 3.74 -9.49 5.37
CA LEU A 42 3.44 -10.55 4.41
C LEU A 42 4.39 -10.55 3.23
N GLU A 43 4.79 -9.39 2.72
CA GLU A 43 5.80 -9.26 1.68
C GLU A 43 7.13 -9.91 2.12
N ASN A 44 7.60 -9.60 3.34
CA ASN A 44 8.81 -10.22 3.88
C ASN A 44 8.66 -11.75 3.97
N VAL A 45 7.53 -12.24 4.48
CA VAL A 45 7.27 -13.68 4.58
C VAL A 45 7.27 -14.34 3.19
N PHE A 46 6.59 -13.75 2.20
CA PHE A 46 6.58 -14.27 0.83
C PHE A 46 7.97 -14.24 0.20
N THR A 47 8.73 -13.16 0.41
CA THR A 47 10.11 -13.03 -0.07
C THR A 47 11.01 -14.13 0.51
N ASN A 48 10.89 -14.41 1.81
CA ASN A 48 11.62 -15.49 2.46
C ASN A 48 11.26 -16.88 1.90
N ILE A 49 9.98 -17.12 1.62
CA ILE A 49 9.51 -18.36 0.97
C ILE A 49 10.14 -18.49 -0.43
N LEU A 50 10.11 -17.42 -1.23
CA LEU A 50 10.67 -17.40 -2.58
C LEU A 50 12.20 -17.61 -2.58
N ASN A 51 12.89 -17.06 -1.58
CA ASN A 51 14.33 -17.22 -1.38
C ASN A 51 14.71 -18.56 -0.73
N ARG A 52 13.73 -19.36 -0.29
CA ARG A 52 13.95 -20.65 0.41
C ARG A 52 14.76 -20.49 1.71
N GLU A 53 14.50 -19.42 2.44
CA GLU A 53 15.12 -19.16 3.75
C GLU A 53 14.74 -20.25 4.75
N THR A 54 15.69 -20.62 5.62
CA THR A 54 15.43 -21.66 6.65
C THR A 54 14.47 -21.16 7.72
N ASN A 55 14.52 -19.87 8.04
CA ASN A 55 13.57 -19.20 8.93
C ASN A 55 12.68 -18.26 8.12
N VAL A 56 11.50 -18.75 7.72
CA VAL A 56 10.53 -18.00 6.91
C VAL A 56 9.99 -16.75 7.63
N LEU A 57 9.94 -16.77 8.95
CA LEU A 57 9.43 -15.66 9.77
C LEU A 57 10.53 -14.68 10.18
N LYS A 58 11.76 -14.84 9.68
CA LYS A 58 12.82 -13.86 9.91
C LYS A 58 12.41 -12.53 9.31
N ASP A 59 12.48 -11.47 10.09
CA ASP A 59 12.28 -10.13 9.58
C ASP A 59 13.58 -9.63 8.94
N ASN A 60 13.54 -9.37 7.63
CA ASN A 60 14.65 -8.81 6.88
C ASN A 60 14.39 -7.35 6.47
N ASN A 61 13.23 -6.80 6.83
CA ASN A 61 12.87 -5.44 6.49
C ASN A 61 13.50 -4.44 7.46
N GLU A 62 13.75 -3.24 6.96
CA GLU A 62 14.17 -2.11 7.78
C GLU A 62 12.93 -1.40 8.33
N PHE A 63 13.11 -0.64 9.42
CA PHE A 63 12.02 0.17 10.00
C PHE A 63 11.40 1.16 8.99
N GLU A 64 12.20 1.63 8.02
CA GLU A 64 11.74 2.50 6.94
C GLU A 64 10.69 1.83 6.05
N ASP A 65 10.82 0.53 5.75
CA ASP A 65 9.85 -0.21 4.93
C ASP A 65 8.45 -0.21 5.57
N TYR A 66 8.40 -0.50 6.87
CA TYR A 66 7.14 -0.46 7.64
C TYR A 66 6.53 0.93 7.71
N LEU A 67 7.34 1.98 7.82
CA LEU A 67 6.82 3.34 7.82
C LEU A 67 6.22 3.71 6.46
N VAL A 68 6.90 3.35 5.36
CA VAL A 68 6.41 3.61 4.01
C VAL A 68 5.02 3.02 3.81
N THR A 69 4.83 1.74 4.12
CA THR A 69 3.56 1.03 3.94
C THR A 69 2.47 1.50 4.89
N ILE A 70 2.80 1.81 6.15
CA ILE A 70 1.86 2.43 7.10
C ILE A 70 1.34 3.78 6.57
N PHE A 71 2.24 4.65 6.08
CA PHE A 71 1.84 5.94 5.53
C PHE A 71 1.03 5.79 4.25
N GLN A 72 1.43 4.85 3.38
CA GLN A 72 0.70 4.53 2.16
C GLN A 72 -0.73 4.08 2.48
N GLY A 73 -0.89 3.07 3.32
CA GLY A 73 -2.21 2.57 3.72
C GLY A 73 -3.07 3.63 4.42
N GLY A 74 -2.46 4.49 5.25
CA GLY A 74 -3.14 5.63 5.85
C GLY A 74 -3.66 6.65 4.83
N VAL A 75 -2.90 6.92 3.77
CA VAL A 75 -3.30 7.81 2.67
C VAL A 75 -4.38 7.14 1.80
N GLU A 76 -4.27 5.85 1.52
CA GLU A 76 -5.32 5.11 0.81
C GLU A 76 -6.65 5.15 1.57
N GLY A 77 -6.64 4.84 2.87
CA GLY A 77 -7.82 4.96 3.73
C GLY A 77 -8.38 6.40 3.82
N LEU A 78 -7.52 7.42 3.71
CA LEU A 78 -7.94 8.82 3.67
C LEU A 78 -8.75 9.15 2.39
N PHE A 79 -8.42 8.50 1.28
CA PHE A 79 -9.00 8.73 -0.04
C PHE A 79 -9.93 7.60 -0.51
N GLU A 80 -10.23 6.64 0.36
CA GLU A 80 -11.11 5.50 0.08
C GLU A 80 -12.46 5.96 -0.49
N GLY A 81 -12.88 5.36 -1.60
CA GLY A 81 -14.11 5.69 -2.32
C GLY A 81 -14.13 7.06 -3.01
N ARG A 82 -13.05 7.86 -2.94
CA ARG A 82 -12.97 9.21 -3.53
C ARG A 82 -12.16 9.27 -4.82
N LEU A 83 -11.26 8.30 -5.02
CA LEU A 83 -10.42 8.20 -6.20
C LEU A 83 -10.91 7.05 -7.08
N SER A 84 -10.78 7.20 -8.39
CA SER A 84 -10.87 6.05 -9.29
C SER A 84 -9.73 5.07 -8.97
N ILE A 85 -9.94 3.79 -9.24
CA ILE A 85 -8.95 2.73 -8.98
C ILE A 85 -7.58 3.10 -9.58
N PHE A 86 -7.55 3.58 -10.83
CA PHE A 86 -6.31 3.99 -11.48
C PHE A 86 -5.61 5.14 -10.73
N ASN A 87 -6.36 6.17 -10.32
CA ASN A 87 -5.79 7.30 -9.59
C ASN A 87 -5.28 6.89 -8.21
N ALA A 88 -5.98 5.96 -7.54
CA ALA A 88 -5.54 5.40 -6.26
C ALA A 88 -4.20 4.66 -6.42
N VAL A 89 -4.07 3.80 -7.43
CA VAL A 89 -2.80 3.10 -7.72
C VAL A 89 -1.66 4.07 -8.01
N VAL A 90 -1.89 5.06 -8.88
CA VAL A 90 -0.86 6.08 -9.19
C VAL A 90 -0.42 6.83 -7.94
N LEU A 91 -1.36 7.22 -7.09
CA LEU A 91 -1.07 7.93 -5.84
C LEU A 91 -0.29 7.04 -4.87
N ALA A 92 -0.74 5.81 -4.64
CA ALA A 92 -0.13 4.84 -3.75
C ALA A 92 1.31 4.52 -4.16
N THR A 93 1.50 4.09 -5.41
CA THR A 93 2.84 3.81 -5.96
C THR A 93 3.71 5.07 -5.95
N GLY A 94 3.15 6.23 -6.29
CA GLY A 94 3.90 7.49 -6.27
C GLY A 94 4.40 7.85 -4.87
N LEU A 95 3.54 7.67 -3.86
CA LEU A 95 3.87 7.90 -2.47
C LEU A 95 4.95 6.94 -1.99
N GLN A 96 4.86 5.65 -2.35
CA GLN A 96 5.87 4.65 -2.02
C GLN A 96 7.26 5.09 -2.51
N TYR A 97 7.38 5.44 -3.79
CA TYR A 97 8.66 5.89 -4.38
C TYR A 97 9.19 7.17 -3.73
N VAL A 98 8.32 8.15 -3.48
CA VAL A 98 8.73 9.43 -2.86
C VAL A 98 9.17 9.22 -1.41
N LEU A 99 8.49 8.36 -0.64
CA LEU A 99 8.87 8.07 0.74
C LEU A 99 10.20 7.31 0.80
N TYR A 100 10.40 6.30 -0.04
CA TYR A 100 11.69 5.62 -0.14
C TYR A 100 12.82 6.58 -0.55
N TRP A 101 12.56 7.44 -1.52
CA TRP A 101 13.49 8.49 -1.93
C TRP A 101 13.87 9.41 -0.76
N ALA A 102 12.88 9.86 0.02
CA ALA A 102 13.09 10.70 1.20
C ALA A 102 13.87 9.97 2.32
N PHE A 103 13.57 8.70 2.60
CA PHE A 103 14.32 7.93 3.61
C PHE A 103 15.78 7.71 3.19
N GLN A 104 16.03 7.40 1.92
CA GLN A 104 17.39 7.27 1.39
C GLN A 104 18.16 8.60 1.50
N GLU A 105 17.53 9.72 1.17
CA GLU A 105 18.14 11.04 1.28
C GLU A 105 18.48 11.40 2.74
N ILE A 106 17.56 11.15 3.68
CA ILE A 106 17.78 11.37 5.13
C ILE A 106 18.91 10.48 5.66
N ALA A 107 19.00 9.24 5.18
CA ALA A 107 20.05 8.30 5.55
C ALA A 107 21.41 8.60 4.89
N GLY A 108 21.48 9.60 3.99
CA GLY A 108 22.69 9.92 3.23
C GLY A 108 23.07 8.84 2.21
N LYS A 109 22.14 7.96 1.83
CA LYS A 109 22.32 6.94 0.78
C LYS A 109 22.25 7.63 -0.61
N THR A 110 23.00 7.12 -1.58
CA THR A 110 22.91 7.60 -2.97
C THR A 110 21.54 7.27 -3.52
N VAL A 111 20.84 8.28 -4.03
CA VAL A 111 19.47 8.11 -4.49
C VAL A 111 19.42 7.82 -6.00
N ASP A 112 18.68 6.78 -6.39
CA ASP A 112 18.51 6.44 -7.79
C ASP A 112 17.50 7.39 -8.47
N ASN A 113 18.00 8.23 -9.36
CA ASN A 113 17.20 9.21 -10.09
C ASN A 113 16.47 8.60 -11.31
N ASN A 114 16.72 7.33 -11.66
CA ASN A 114 16.10 6.65 -12.79
C ASN A 114 14.92 5.75 -12.38
N PHE A 115 14.13 6.18 -11.39
CA PHE A 115 13.01 5.39 -10.87
C PHE A 115 11.76 5.37 -11.78
N VAL A 116 11.64 6.32 -12.71
CA VAL A 116 10.44 6.52 -13.55
C VAL A 116 10.00 5.26 -14.32
N PRO A 117 10.89 4.47 -14.95
CA PRO A 117 10.47 3.25 -15.64
C PRO A 117 9.91 2.19 -14.69
N ASN A 118 10.52 2.03 -13.50
CA ASN A 118 10.04 1.09 -12.50
C ASN A 118 8.68 1.52 -11.95
N PHE A 119 8.51 2.83 -11.69
CA PHE A 119 7.23 3.41 -11.30
C PHE A 119 6.10 3.12 -12.30
N ILE A 120 6.35 3.31 -13.61
CA ILE A 120 5.34 3.04 -14.64
C ILE A 120 4.99 1.55 -14.71
N LEU A 121 5.98 0.67 -14.60
CA LEU A 121 5.76 -0.78 -14.59
C LEU A 121 4.95 -1.21 -13.37
N ASP A 122 5.25 -0.67 -12.19
CA ASP A 122 4.55 -0.99 -10.96
C ASP A 122 3.08 -0.57 -11.05
N ILE A 123 2.80 0.65 -11.52
CA ILE A 123 1.42 1.10 -11.78
C ILE A 123 0.70 0.12 -12.69
N PHE A 124 1.34 -0.27 -13.81
CA PHE A 124 0.72 -1.17 -14.77
C PHE A 124 0.35 -2.52 -14.15
N PHE A 125 1.27 -3.16 -13.43
CA PHE A 125 1.03 -4.48 -12.85
C PHE A 125 0.06 -4.42 -11.67
N ILE A 126 0.21 -3.46 -10.76
CA ILE A 126 -0.69 -3.29 -9.62
C ILE A 126 -2.11 -3.00 -10.10
N TYR A 127 -2.26 -2.09 -11.08
CA TYR A 127 -3.57 -1.80 -11.67
C TYR A 127 -4.20 -3.03 -12.32
N LEU A 128 -3.41 -3.84 -13.03
CA LEU A 128 -3.89 -5.09 -13.63
C LEU A 128 -4.35 -6.10 -12.57
N ILE A 129 -3.60 -6.24 -11.48
CA ILE A 129 -3.94 -7.12 -10.34
C ILE A 129 -5.27 -6.70 -9.73
N ILE A 130 -5.43 -5.41 -9.43
CA ILE A 130 -6.66 -4.88 -8.82
C ILE A 130 -7.85 -5.01 -9.77
N LEU A 131 -7.67 -4.78 -11.08
CA LEU A 131 -8.72 -5.00 -12.07
C LEU A 131 -9.19 -6.45 -12.11
N ILE A 132 -8.26 -7.40 -12.09
CA ILE A 132 -8.57 -8.84 -12.09
C ILE A 132 -9.30 -9.20 -10.79
N TYR A 133 -8.79 -8.74 -9.65
CA TYR A 133 -9.42 -8.98 -8.36
C TYR A 133 -10.87 -8.46 -8.31
N ASN A 134 -11.08 -7.21 -8.69
CA ASN A 134 -12.41 -6.59 -8.72
C ASN A 134 -13.37 -7.27 -9.72
N TYR A 135 -12.86 -7.87 -10.79
CA TYR A 135 -13.69 -8.63 -11.73
C TYR A 135 -14.25 -9.92 -11.11
N PHE A 136 -13.50 -10.55 -10.21
CA PHE A 136 -13.90 -11.81 -9.55
C PHE A 136 -14.56 -11.60 -8.18
N GLN A 137 -14.46 -10.40 -7.61
CA GLN A 137 -15.02 -10.10 -6.30
C GLN A 137 -16.55 -9.98 -6.34
N LYS A 138 -17.21 -10.50 -5.31
CA LYS A 138 -18.65 -10.36 -5.09
C LYS A 138 -18.85 -9.24 -4.08
N ASN A 139 -19.49 -8.14 -4.47
CA ASN A 139 -19.73 -7.00 -3.58
C ASN A 139 -20.54 -7.43 -2.34
N ASN A 140 -19.96 -7.29 -1.15
CA ASN A 140 -20.67 -7.35 0.12
C ASN A 140 -20.83 -5.91 0.63
N GLU A 141 -22.07 -5.46 0.84
CA GLU A 141 -22.36 -4.07 1.26
C GLU A 141 -22.28 -3.87 2.78
N GLU A 142 -21.38 -4.56 3.48
CA GLU A 142 -21.25 -4.42 4.94
C GLU A 142 -20.29 -3.29 5.32
N GLU A 143 -20.81 -2.23 5.96
CA GLU A 143 -20.00 -1.12 6.47
C GLU A 143 -19.42 -1.41 7.87
N GLY A 144 -18.14 -1.12 8.08
CA GLY A 144 -17.49 -1.19 9.40
C GLY A 144 -16.00 -1.51 9.34
N PHE A 145 -15.32 -1.43 10.48
CA PHE A 145 -13.86 -1.66 10.53
C PHE A 145 -13.43 -3.04 10.03
N LEU A 146 -14.11 -4.11 10.45
CA LEU A 146 -13.72 -5.49 10.08
C LEU A 146 -13.93 -5.78 8.58
N PRO A 147 -15.08 -5.42 7.96
CA PRO A 147 -15.25 -5.50 6.52
C PRO A 147 -14.19 -4.69 5.74
N THR A 148 -14.00 -3.41 6.08
CA THR A 148 -13.00 -2.54 5.42
C THR A 148 -11.58 -3.08 5.58
N LEU A 149 -11.23 -3.60 6.76
CA LEU A 149 -9.93 -4.23 6.99
C LEU A 149 -9.77 -5.49 6.12
N SER A 150 -10.81 -6.32 5.98
CA SER A 150 -10.75 -7.53 5.17
C SER A 150 -10.51 -7.21 3.69
N GLU A 151 -11.25 -6.24 3.13
CA GLU A 151 -11.10 -5.83 1.73
C GLU A 151 -9.71 -5.23 1.46
N ASN A 152 -9.23 -4.35 2.37
CA ASN A 152 -7.90 -3.78 2.27
C ASN A 152 -6.82 -4.87 2.37
N LEU A 153 -6.95 -5.83 3.29
CA LEU A 153 -5.99 -6.92 3.46
C LEU A 153 -5.92 -7.83 2.23
N GLU A 154 -7.06 -8.16 1.60
CA GLU A 154 -7.07 -8.98 0.39
C GLU A 154 -6.31 -8.31 -0.76
N THR A 155 -6.53 -7.00 -0.93
CA THR A 155 -5.80 -6.21 -1.92
C THR A 155 -4.31 -6.13 -1.58
N GLU A 156 -3.98 -5.87 -0.31
CA GLU A 156 -2.60 -5.81 0.17
C GLU A 156 -1.86 -7.14 0.02
N ILE A 157 -2.50 -8.29 0.24
CA ILE A 157 -1.90 -9.61 0.02
C ILE A 157 -1.42 -9.75 -1.43
N LEU A 158 -2.24 -9.32 -2.38
CA LEU A 158 -1.90 -9.41 -3.81
C LEU A 158 -0.76 -8.46 -4.19
N ILE A 159 -0.76 -7.25 -3.64
CA ILE A 159 0.31 -6.26 -3.84
C ILE A 159 1.62 -6.74 -3.19
N SER A 160 1.56 -7.25 -1.97
CA SER A 160 2.69 -7.82 -1.22
C SER A 160 3.31 -9.00 -1.97
N LEU A 161 2.49 -9.87 -2.56
CA LEU A 161 2.97 -10.98 -3.37
C LEU A 161 3.68 -10.47 -4.64
N TYR A 162 3.12 -9.45 -5.29
CA TYR A 162 3.74 -8.82 -6.45
C TYR A 162 5.13 -8.26 -6.11
N TYR A 163 5.23 -7.48 -5.03
CA TYR A 163 6.50 -6.91 -4.60
C TYR A 163 7.50 -7.98 -4.16
N ALA A 164 7.07 -9.02 -3.42
CA ALA A 164 7.92 -10.14 -3.07
C ALA A 164 8.52 -10.85 -4.31
N VAL A 165 7.71 -11.08 -5.35
CA VAL A 165 8.19 -11.65 -6.62
C VAL A 165 9.16 -10.70 -7.32
N LYS A 166 8.85 -9.40 -7.37
CA LYS A 166 9.72 -8.39 -7.97
C LYS A 166 11.08 -8.34 -7.26
N THR A 167 11.08 -8.27 -5.93
CA THR A 167 12.28 -8.28 -5.07
C THR A 167 13.11 -9.53 -5.29
N HIS A 168 12.48 -10.72 -5.32
CA HIS A 168 13.17 -11.98 -5.63
C HIS A 168 13.88 -11.95 -7.01
N ILE A 169 13.20 -11.44 -8.05
CA ILE A 169 13.77 -11.34 -9.41
C ILE A 169 14.94 -10.36 -9.46
N LEU A 170 14.83 -9.20 -8.80
CA LEU A 170 15.88 -8.18 -8.75
C LEU A 170 17.11 -8.69 -8.01
N ASN A 171 16.93 -9.33 -6.85
CA ASN A 171 18.03 -9.90 -6.06
C ASN A 171 18.80 -10.98 -6.85
N LYS A 172 18.08 -11.83 -7.60
CA LYS A 172 18.70 -12.85 -8.46
C LYS A 172 19.53 -12.25 -9.59
N LYS A 173 19.09 -11.13 -10.18
CA LYS A 173 19.85 -10.43 -11.23
C LYS A 173 21.11 -9.76 -10.68
N SER A 174 21.05 -9.19 -9.48
CA SER A 174 22.19 -8.55 -8.82
C SER A 174 23.29 -9.56 -8.44
N GLY A 175 22.89 -10.74 -7.95
CA GLY A 175 23.82 -11.85 -7.67
C GLY A 175 24.57 -12.35 -8.92
N ASN A 176 23.85 -12.56 -10.03
CA ASN A 176 24.44 -13.02 -11.29
C ASN A 176 25.42 -12.01 -11.93
N ASN A 177 25.22 -10.71 -11.72
CA ASN A 177 26.13 -9.69 -12.25
C ASN A 177 27.41 -9.58 -11.42
N SER A 178 27.33 -9.80 -10.10
CA SER A 178 28.51 -9.78 -9.23
C SER A 178 29.45 -10.95 -9.50
N GLU A 179 28.93 -12.15 -9.82
CA GLU A 179 29.75 -13.31 -10.18
C GLU A 179 30.44 -13.17 -11.55
N ARG A 180 29.77 -12.57 -12.54
CA ARG A 180 30.35 -12.35 -13.89
C ARG A 180 31.47 -11.32 -13.94
N VAL A 181 31.47 -10.33 -13.05
CA VAL A 181 32.56 -9.34 -12.98
C VAL A 181 33.84 -10.00 -12.43
N VAL A 182 33.71 -10.91 -11.46
CA VAL A 182 34.86 -11.64 -10.88
C VAL A 182 35.47 -12.64 -11.86
N GLU A 183 34.67 -13.20 -12.79
CA GLU A 183 35.17 -14.10 -13.84
C GLU A 183 35.93 -13.36 -14.96
N ASN A 184 35.59 -12.11 -15.25
CA ASN A 184 36.25 -11.32 -16.28
C ASN A 184 37.53 -10.60 -15.80
N GLU A 185 37.84 -10.68 -14.50
CA GLU A 185 39.08 -10.14 -13.90
C GLU A 185 40.13 -11.23 -13.60
N LYS A 186 39.88 -12.49 -13.98
CA LYS A 186 40.85 -13.61 -13.90
C LYS A 186 41.37 -14.01 -15.27
#